data_AF-A0A811NQJ2-F1
#
_entry.id   AF-A0A811NQJ2-F1
#
_cell.length_a   1.000
_cell.length_b   1.000
_cell.length_c   1.000
_cell.angle_alpha   90.00
_cell.angle_beta   90.00
_cell.angle_gamma   90.00
#
_symmetry.space_group_name_H-M   'P 1'
#
loop_
_entity.id
_entity.type
_entity.pdbx_description
1 polymer ?
#
loop_
_entity_poly.entity_id
_entity_poly.type
_entity_poly.pdbx_seq_one_letter_code
_entity_poly.pdbx_strand_id
1 'polypeptide(L)' 'MAECARSVLASLLKPEEGEPRLACLILDCTLTGIQKVAVGLGIPTLVLQTSSAAWFRLIRSYDMLYEKGYLPAQSL' A
#
# COMPACT_ATOMS: atom_id res chain seq x y z
N MET A 1 -14.55 5.84 0.96
CA MET A 1 -13.56 5.20 0.06
C MET A 1 -13.24 3.76 0.46
N ALA A 2 -12.90 3.47 1.73
CA ALA A 2 -12.54 2.10 2.16
C ALA A 2 -13.65 1.05 1.94
N GLU A 3 -14.91 1.42 2.14
CA GLU A 3 -16.06 0.54 1.92
C GLU A 3 -16.31 0.25 0.43
N CYS A 4 -16.17 1.26 -0.42
CA CYS A 4 -16.18 1.10 -1.88
C CYS A 4 -15.06 0.16 -2.34
N ALA A 5 -13.83 0.36 -1.85
CA ALA A 5 -12.70 -0.52 -2.16
C ALA A 5 -12.93 -1.96 -1.70
N ARG A 6 -13.54 -2.17 -0.53
CA ARG A 6 -13.88 -3.51 -0.03
C ARG A 6 -14.89 -4.21 -0.92
N SER A 7 -15.95 -3.52 -1.32
CA SER A 7 -16.98 -4.08 -2.22
C SER A 7 -16.36 -4.52 -3.55
N VAL A 8 -15.55 -3.65 -4.17
CA VAL A 8 -14.88 -3.94 -5.44
C VAL A 8 -13.87 -5.09 -5.31
N LEU A 9 -13.02 -5.10 -4.28
CA LEU A 9 -12.06 -6.20 -4.11
C LEU A 9 -12.74 -7.53 -3.77
N ALA A 10 -13.86 -7.51 -3.04
CA ALA A 10 -14.62 -8.71 -2.72
C ALA A 10 -15.34 -9.30 -3.94
N SER A 11 -15.76 -8.48 -4.91
CA SER A 11 -16.36 -8.99 -6.15
C SER A 11 -15.34 -9.75 -7.00
N LEU A 12 -14.07 -9.31 -7.02
CA LEU A 12 -12.99 -10.00 -7.76
C LEU A 12 -12.63 -11.39 -7.20
N LEU A 13 -13.03 -11.69 -5.96
CA LEU A 13 -12.84 -13.01 -5.35
C LEU A 13 -13.91 -14.03 -5.76
N LYS A 14 -14.96 -13.59 -6.45
CA LYS A 14 -16.06 -14.43 -6.96
C LYS A 14 -16.07 -14.38 -8.49
N PRO A 15 -15.07 -14.98 -9.17
CA PRO A 15 -15.04 -14.99 -10.63
C PRO A 15 -16.23 -15.76 -11.19
N GLU A 16 -16.77 -15.28 -12.32
CA GLU A 16 -17.81 -16.00 -13.06
C GLU A 16 -17.24 -17.29 -13.69
N GLU A 17 -18.13 -18.18 -14.14
CA GLU A 17 -17.70 -19.45 -14.74
C GLU A 17 -16.85 -19.22 -15.99
N GLY A 18 -15.61 -19.73 -15.97
CA GLY A 18 -14.63 -19.55 -17.05
C GLY A 18 -13.67 -18.37 -16.85
N GLU A 19 -13.87 -17.52 -15.84
CA GLU A 19 -12.95 -16.42 -15.55
C GLU A 19 -11.73 -16.85 -14.70
N PRO A 20 -10.56 -16.22 -14.91
CA PRO A 20 -9.37 -16.51 -14.13
C PRO A 20 -9.54 -16.03 -12.69
N ARG A 21 -9.06 -16.84 -11.74
CA ARG A 21 -9.01 -16.45 -10.33
C ARG A 21 -7.98 -15.35 -10.11
N LEU A 22 -8.31 -14.39 -9.25
CA LEU A 22 -7.36 -13.37 -8.78
C LEU A 22 -6.17 -14.04 -8.09
N ALA A 23 -4.98 -13.89 -8.66
CA ALA A 23 -3.76 -14.45 -8.08
C ALA A 23 -3.06 -13.47 -7.12
N CYS A 24 -3.06 -12.17 -7.45
CA CYS A 24 -2.36 -11.15 -6.69
C CYS A 24 -2.88 -9.75 -7.05
N LEU A 25 -2.92 -8.85 -6.07
CA LEU A 25 -3.16 -7.42 -6.27
C LEU A 25 -1.84 -6.66 -6.26
N ILE A 26 -1.59 -5.85 -7.29
CA ILE A 26 -0.47 -4.91 -7.35
C ILE A 26 -1.02 -3.50 -7.17
N LEU A 27 -0.48 -2.73 -6.23
CA LEU A 27 -0.90 -1.34 -5.98
C LEU A 27 0.26 -0.43 -5.60
N ASP A 28 0.10 0.87 -5.86
CA ASP A 28 1.07 1.89 -5.43
C ASP A 28 1.12 2.03 -3.90
N CYS A 29 2.30 2.29 -3.34
CA CYS A 29 2.51 2.38 -1.88
C CYS A 29 1.72 3.49 -1.17
N THR A 30 1.23 4.49 -1.91
CA THR A 30 0.39 5.56 -1.35
C THR A 30 -1.04 5.09 -1.05
N LEU A 31 -1.50 3.99 -1.66
CA LEU A 31 -2.85 3.43 -1.50
C LEU A 31 -3.01 2.55 -0.25
N THR A 32 -2.48 3.02 0.89
CA THR A 32 -2.42 2.26 2.16
C THR A 32 -3.79 1.79 2.65
N GLY A 33 -4.86 2.54 2.39
CA GLY A 33 -6.23 2.13 2.73
C GLY A 33 -6.69 0.88 1.95
N ILE A 34 -6.37 0.82 0.66
CA ILE A 34 -6.71 -0.33 -0.20
C ILE A 34 -5.84 -1.53 0.19
N GLN A 35 -4.56 -1.31 0.52
CA GLN A 35 -3.68 -2.35 1.03
C GLN A 35 -4.27 -3.05 2.26
N LYS A 36 -4.75 -2.28 3.24
CA LYS A 36 -5.37 -2.83 4.46
C LYS A 36 -6.62 -3.66 4.15
N VAL A 37 -7.43 -3.20 3.19
CA VAL A 37 -8.63 -3.93 2.76
C VAL A 37 -8.25 -5.25 2.07
N ALA A 38 -7.28 -5.23 1.16
CA ALA A 38 -6.81 -6.42 0.45
C ALA A 38 -6.26 -7.49 1.41
N VAL A 39 -5.44 -7.07 2.38
CA VAL A 39 -4.94 -7.95 3.45
C VAL A 39 -6.10 -8.51 4.28
N GLY A 40 -7.08 -7.68 4.64
CA GLY A 40 -8.27 -8.12 5.38
C GLY A 40 -9.18 -9.09 4.61
N LEU A 41 -9.07 -9.13 3.27
CA LEU A 41 -9.77 -10.08 2.40
C LEU A 41 -8.91 -11.31 2.04
N GLY A 42 -7.66 -11.39 2.54
CA GLY A 42 -6.75 -12.51 2.26
C GLY A 42 -6.15 -12.49 0.84
N ILE A 43 -6.20 -11.36 0.14
CA ILE A 43 -5.67 -11.23 -1.22
C ILE A 43 -4.14 -11.12 -1.16
N PRO A 44 -3.36 -12.01 -1.83
CA PRO A 44 -1.92 -11.81 -1.99
C PRO A 44 -1.64 -10.44 -2.60
N THR A 45 -0.79 -9.65 -1.97
CA THR A 45 -0.64 -8.23 -2.31
C THR A 45 0.83 -7.86 -2.48
N LEU A 46 1.16 -7.27 -3.63
CA LEU A 46 2.45 -6.64 -3.90
C LEU A 46 2.30 -5.13 -3.93
N VAL A 47 3.15 -4.44 -3.16
CA VAL A 47 3.17 -2.98 -3.11
C VAL A 47 4.28 -2.45 -3.99
N LEU A 48 3.92 -1.60 -4.96
CA LEU A 48 4.85 -0.92 -5.84
C LEU A 48 5.29 0.40 -5.21
N GLN A 49 6.60 0.53 -4.97
CA GLN A 49 7.23 1.79 -4.60
C GLN A 49 7.69 2.50 -5.87
N THR A 50 6.91 3.49 -6.31
CA THR A 50 7.20 4.27 -7.54
C THR A 50 8.24 5.36 -7.30
N SER A 51 8.45 5.77 -6.05
CA SER A 51 9.49 6.72 -5.68
C SER A 51 10.86 6.06 -5.52
N SER A 52 11.90 6.88 -5.32
CA SER A 52 13.27 6.38 -5.18
C SER A 52 13.48 5.59 -3.88
N ALA A 53 14.47 4.70 -3.89
CA ALA A 53 14.89 3.99 -2.68
C ALA A 53 15.37 4.94 -1.56
N ALA A 54 15.94 6.09 -1.92
CA ALA A 54 16.35 7.11 -0.95
C ALA A 54 15.13 7.71 -0.22
N TRP A 55 14.07 8.05 -0.95
CA TRP A 55 12.81 8.51 -0.36
C TRP A 55 12.18 7.45 0.53
N PHE A 56 12.12 6.20 0.06
CA PHE A 56 11.59 5.10 0.87
C PHE A 56 12.34 4.94 2.20
N ARG A 57 13.67 5.00 2.17
CA ARG A 57 14.50 4.94 3.39
C ARG A 57 14.23 6.11 4.33
N LEU A 58 14.07 7.32 3.79
CA LEU A 58 13.72 8.52 4.56
C LEU A 58 12.39 8.31 5.29
N ILE A 59 11.34 7.94 4.58
CA ILE A 59 10.00 7.71 5.15
C ILE A 59 10.02 6.59 6.20
N ARG A 60 10.74 5.50 5.94
CA ARG A 60 10.84 4.38 6.90
C ARG A 60 11.66 4.69 8.15
N SER A 61 12.48 5.73 8.11
CA SER A 61 13.33 6.15 9.23
C SER A 61 12.86 7.47 9.85
N TYR A 62 11.65 7.93 9.50
CA TYR A 62 11.18 9.28 9.83
C TYR A 62 11.20 9.54 11.34
N ASP A 63 10.63 8.63 12.13
CA ASP A 63 10.57 8.76 13.59
C ASP A 63 11.98 8.88 14.19
N MET A 64 12.90 7.99 13.81
CA MET A 64 14.30 8.03 14.26
C MET A 64 15.00 9.34 13.85
N LEU A 65 14.74 9.86 12.65
CA LEU A 65 15.34 11.12 12.19
C LEU A 65 14.78 12.32 12.96
N TYR A 66 13.48 12.30 13.28
CA TYR A 66 12.81 13.32 14.08
C TYR A 66 13.34 13.30 15.53
N GLU A 67 13.42 12.11 16.15
CA GLU A 67 13.96 11.92 17.51
C GLU A 67 15.41 12.39 17.65
N LYS A 68 16.22 12.23 16.59
CA LYS A 68 17.61 12.69 16.56
C LYS A 68 17.77 14.16 16.16
N GLY A 69 16.68 14.88 15.90
CA GLY A 69 16.71 16.30 15.53
C GLY A 69 17.21 16.58 14.11
N TYR A 70 17.31 15.57 13.24
CA TYR A 70 17.62 15.76 11.82
C TYR A 70 16.41 16.31 11.03
N LEU A 71 15.19 16.13 11.56
CA LEU A 71 13.95 16.64 10.99
C LEU A 71 13.18 17.52 12.01
N PRO A 72 12.49 18.58 11.55
CA PRO A 72 12.55 19.13 10.19
C PRO A 72 13.94 19.69 9.88
N ALA A 73 14.31 19.74 8.60
CA ALA A 73 15.58 20.32 8.19
C ALA A 73 15.64 21.77 8.71
N GLN A 74 16.67 22.07 9.50
CA GLN A 74 16.94 23.43 9.93
C GLN A 74 17.38 24.23 8.68
N SER A 75 16.98 25.49 8.61
CA SER A 75 17.38 26.37 7.50
C SER A 75 18.89 26.40 7.34
N LEU A 76 19.35 26.29 6.09
CA LEU A 76 20.75 26.51 5.69
C LEU A 76 21.26 27.88 6.14
#